data_AF-A0A0D8XFX8-F1
#
_entry.id   AF-A0A0D8XFX8-F1
#
_cell.length_a   1.000
_cell.length_b   1.000
_cell.length_c   1.000
_cell.angle_alpha   90.00
_cell.angle_beta   90.00
_cell.angle_gamma   90.00
#
_symmetry.space_group_name_H-M   'P 1'
#
loop_
_entity.id
_entity.type
_entity.pdbx_description
1 polymer ?
#
loop_
_entity_poly.entity_id
_entity_poly.type
_entity_poly.pdbx_seq_one_letter_code
_entity_poly.pdbx_strand_id
1 'polypeptide(L)'
;MMSYLLQYDDNQFCDKVHRSFSTISSLRFFDINHSIVSSFCKNCFKESCGLGRDSSDNLSTSIMADQDEAHLAELKKKRTFRKFTYRGVDLEQLLDMSPDQFAKMLPCRMRRRLARGLKRKHLNLISRLQKAKKAANLLEKPATVKTHLRDMVILPEMVGSVIGIYNGKVFNQTEIKPEMIGYYLGEFAITYKPVKHGRPGIGATHSSRFIPLK
;
A
#
# COMPACT_ATOMS: atom_id res chain seq x y z
N MET A 1 -23.23 -16.85 -49.91
CA MET A 1 -23.59 -15.53 -50.44
C MET A 1 -23.72 -14.56 -49.28
N MET A 2 -22.85 -13.55 -49.27
CA MET A 2 -22.88 -12.28 -48.51
C MET A 2 -22.81 -12.40 -46.96
N SER A 3 -21.66 -12.21 -46.30
CA SER A 3 -20.78 -11.01 -46.25
C SER A 3 -21.55 -9.75 -45.85
N TYR A 4 -21.28 -9.19 -44.66
CA TYR A 4 -21.21 -7.75 -44.27
C TYR A 4 -20.93 -7.73 -42.76
N LEU A 5 -19.68 -7.62 -42.29
CA LEU A 5 -18.94 -6.39 -41.98
C LEU A 5 -19.80 -5.32 -41.26
N LEU A 6 -19.49 -5.06 -39.98
CA LEU A 6 -19.07 -3.73 -39.51
C LEU A 6 -18.47 -3.84 -38.10
N GLN A 7 -17.14 -3.92 -38.08
CA GLN A 7 -16.26 -3.61 -36.96
C GLN A 7 -16.09 -2.09 -36.94
N TYR A 8 -16.37 -1.44 -35.81
CA TYR A 8 -16.08 -0.02 -35.59
C TYR A 8 -15.02 0.07 -34.48
N ASP A 9 -13.79 0.33 -34.89
CA ASP A 9 -12.63 0.62 -34.07
C ASP A 9 -12.51 2.14 -33.89
N ASP A 10 -12.77 2.66 -32.69
CA ASP A 10 -12.52 4.07 -32.34
C ASP A 10 -11.36 4.15 -31.34
N ASN A 11 -10.13 4.00 -31.88
CA ASN A 11 -8.94 4.61 -31.30
C ASN A 11 -8.81 6.02 -31.89
N GLN A 12 -9.10 7.06 -31.10
CA GLN A 12 -8.43 8.37 -31.13
C GLN A 12 -9.28 9.42 -30.39
N PHE A 13 -9.13 9.48 -29.06
CA PHE A 13 -9.42 10.73 -28.35
C PHE A 13 -8.52 10.88 -27.12
N CYS A 14 -7.46 11.67 -27.35
CA CYS A 14 -6.69 12.41 -26.35
C CYS A 14 -5.62 11.66 -25.54
N ASP A 15 -4.58 11.22 -26.27
CA ASP A 15 -3.21 11.59 -25.95
C ASP A 15 -3.07 13.13 -25.96
N LYS A 16 -3.22 13.74 -24.79
CA LYS A 16 -2.95 15.17 -24.56
C LYS A 16 -2.59 15.35 -23.09
N VAL A 17 -1.31 15.15 -22.76
CA VAL A 17 -0.40 16.04 -22.00
C VAL A 17 0.96 15.32 -21.93
N HIS A 18 1.65 15.23 -23.07
CA HIS A 18 3.10 15.02 -23.08
C HIS A 18 3.68 15.56 -24.39
N ARG A 19 3.97 16.87 -24.42
CA ARG A 19 4.95 17.58 -25.27
C ARG A 19 4.56 19.05 -25.34
N SER A 20 5.08 19.81 -24.37
CA SER A 20 5.10 21.27 -24.44
C SER A 20 6.56 21.70 -24.49
N PHE A 21 7.27 21.37 -25.56
CA PHE A 21 8.51 22.05 -25.92
C PHE A 21 8.70 21.94 -27.44
N SER A 22 9.18 23.05 -28.00
CA SER A 22 9.66 23.24 -29.38
C SER A 22 8.65 23.12 -30.51
N THR A 23 8.04 24.26 -30.90
CA THR A 23 8.10 24.80 -32.28
C THR A 23 7.55 26.23 -32.28
N ILE A 24 8.43 27.21 -32.14
CA ILE A 24 8.24 28.55 -32.72
C ILE A 24 9.52 28.85 -33.48
N SER A 25 9.47 28.65 -34.79
CA SER A 25 10.42 29.25 -35.72
C SER A 25 9.69 29.47 -37.02
N SER A 26 9.39 30.74 -37.32
CA SER A 26 9.58 31.36 -38.62
C SER A 26 8.77 32.66 -38.70
N LEU A 27 9.44 33.80 -38.53
CA LEU A 27 9.30 34.96 -39.42
C LEU A 27 10.52 35.87 -39.23
N ARG A 28 11.10 36.26 -40.36
CA ARG A 28 12.47 36.76 -40.58
C ARG A 28 12.73 38.14 -39.96
N PHE A 29 13.99 38.42 -39.56
CA PHE A 29 14.69 39.67 -39.91
C PHE A 29 16.20 39.63 -39.53
N PHE A 30 17.05 40.07 -40.46
CA PHE A 30 18.39 40.68 -40.32
C PHE A 30 19.58 39.92 -39.69
N ASP A 31 20.41 39.37 -40.59
CA ASP A 31 21.81 39.73 -40.87
C ASP A 31 22.83 40.10 -39.75
N ILE A 32 24.02 39.48 -39.93
CA ILE A 32 25.39 40.02 -39.75
C ILE A 32 26.19 39.73 -38.44
N ASN A 33 27.41 39.19 -38.68
CA ASN A 33 28.64 39.08 -37.88
C ASN A 33 28.75 37.93 -36.85
N HIS A 34 29.56 36.89 -37.10
CA HIS A 34 31.03 36.81 -37.19
C HIS A 34 31.74 37.00 -35.84
N SER A 35 32.19 35.85 -35.30
CA SER A 35 33.47 35.61 -34.63
C SER A 35 33.89 36.62 -33.56
N ILE A 36 33.95 36.19 -32.30
CA ILE A 36 34.95 36.61 -31.31
C ILE A 36 34.91 35.62 -30.14
N VAL A 37 36.06 34.96 -29.93
CA VAL A 37 36.55 34.37 -28.67
C VAL A 37 35.90 33.03 -28.30
N SER A 38 36.44 31.87 -28.71
CA SER A 38 37.75 31.30 -28.36
C SER A 38 37.97 31.16 -26.85
N SER A 39 38.60 30.06 -26.44
CA SER A 39 39.20 29.86 -25.11
C SER A 39 38.25 29.32 -24.03
N PHE A 40 38.04 28.00 -24.00
CA PHE A 40 38.83 27.16 -23.10
C PHE A 40 38.52 25.68 -23.39
N CYS A 41 39.43 25.07 -24.15
CA CYS A 41 39.43 23.65 -24.41
C CYS A 41 39.93 22.89 -23.18
N LYS A 42 39.46 21.66 -23.10
CA LYS A 42 39.89 20.51 -22.31
C LYS A 42 41.40 20.44 -22.02
N ASN A 43 41.67 19.87 -20.83
CA ASN A 43 42.80 19.01 -20.45
C ASN A 43 44.14 19.62 -20.04
N CYS A 44 44.75 18.90 -19.08
CA CYS A 44 46.03 19.07 -18.37
C CYS A 44 45.94 20.05 -17.19
N PHE A 45 46.09 19.62 -15.93
CA PHE A 45 47.33 19.01 -15.45
C PHE A 45 47.08 18.14 -14.20
N LYS A 46 47.83 17.05 -14.13
CA LYS A 46 47.84 15.99 -13.12
C LYS A 46 48.75 16.41 -11.94
N GLU A 47 48.55 15.77 -10.79
CA GLU A 47 49.47 15.64 -9.64
C GLU A 47 49.70 16.87 -8.73
N SER A 48 49.21 16.77 -7.48
CA SER A 48 50.04 16.83 -6.25
C SER A 48 49.16 16.97 -4.99
N CYS A 49 48.81 15.84 -4.37
CA CYS A 49 48.79 15.61 -2.91
C CYS A 49 48.06 14.30 -2.64
N GLY A 50 48.84 13.23 -2.50
CA GLY A 50 48.36 12.01 -1.88
C GLY A 50 48.24 12.21 -0.37
N LEU A 51 47.06 11.90 0.17
CA LEU A 51 46.91 11.27 1.48
C LEU A 51 45.97 10.07 1.30
N GLY A 52 46.30 9.00 2.00
CA GLY A 52 46.02 7.62 1.63
C GLY A 52 44.55 7.27 1.42
N ARG A 53 44.31 6.48 0.38
CA ARG A 53 43.17 5.56 0.32
C ARG A 53 43.55 4.34 1.14
N ASP A 54 43.20 4.37 2.43
CA ASP A 54 43.27 3.18 3.26
C ASP A 54 42.21 2.19 2.74
N SER A 55 42.71 1.05 2.27
CA SER A 55 41.95 -0.04 1.65
C SER A 55 41.34 -0.97 2.71
N SER A 56 41.15 -0.46 3.94
CA SER A 56 40.71 -1.21 5.11
C SER A 56 39.29 -0.90 5.60
N ASP A 57 38.63 0.15 5.07
CA ASP A 57 37.32 0.60 5.59
C ASP A 57 36.11 -0.02 4.86
N ASN A 58 36.36 -0.81 3.81
CA ASN A 58 35.32 -1.57 3.10
C ASN A 58 35.16 -3.01 3.65
N LEU A 59 36.00 -3.42 4.60
CA LEU A 59 35.88 -4.74 5.25
C LEU A 59 35.06 -4.64 6.56
N SER A 60 35.03 -3.47 7.20
CA SER A 60 34.25 -3.26 8.44
C SER A 60 32.77 -2.99 8.18
N THR A 61 32.41 -2.43 7.03
CA THR A 61 31.03 -2.21 6.59
C THR A 61 30.35 -3.49 6.05
N SER A 62 31.10 -4.42 5.47
CA SER A 62 30.60 -5.73 5.06
C SER A 62 30.41 -6.68 6.24
N ILE A 63 31.36 -6.70 7.21
CA ILE A 63 31.26 -7.52 8.42
C ILE A 63 30.06 -7.11 9.29
N MET A 64 29.66 -5.84 9.29
CA MET A 64 28.45 -5.35 9.98
C MET A 64 27.16 -5.73 9.23
N ALA A 65 27.16 -5.70 7.89
CA ALA A 65 26.01 -6.07 7.07
C ALA A 65 25.70 -7.58 7.10
N ASP A 66 26.73 -8.43 7.14
CA ASP A 66 26.56 -9.90 7.21
C ASP A 66 26.01 -10.36 8.58
N GLN A 67 26.34 -9.64 9.66
CA GLN A 67 25.80 -9.90 11.00
C GLN A 67 24.30 -9.61 11.06
N ASP A 68 23.84 -8.54 10.40
CA ASP A 68 22.41 -8.16 10.34
C ASP A 68 21.59 -9.16 9.53
N GLU A 69 22.09 -9.65 8.39
CA GLU A 69 21.40 -10.67 7.58
C GLU A 69 21.24 -12.01 8.32
N ALA A 70 22.26 -12.44 9.06
CA ALA A 70 22.20 -13.65 9.89
C ALA A 70 21.20 -13.48 11.05
N HIS A 71 21.19 -12.32 11.73
CA HIS A 71 20.25 -12.03 12.81
C HIS A 71 18.80 -11.91 12.29
N LEU A 72 18.60 -11.33 11.10
CA LEU A 72 17.32 -11.29 10.39
C LEU A 72 16.84 -12.69 10.00
N ALA A 73 17.72 -13.56 9.50
CA ALA A 73 17.41 -14.94 9.16
C ALA A 73 17.05 -15.78 10.39
N GLU A 74 17.71 -15.56 11.53
CA GLU A 74 17.37 -16.20 12.80
C GLU A 74 16.02 -15.73 13.35
N LEU A 75 15.72 -14.43 13.30
CA LEU A 75 14.41 -13.90 13.68
C LEU A 75 13.29 -14.45 12.78
N LYS A 76 13.60 -14.68 11.50
CA LYS A 76 12.69 -15.30 10.51
C LYS A 76 12.44 -16.79 10.80
N LYS A 77 13.45 -17.52 11.29
CA LYS A 77 13.36 -18.93 11.72
C LYS A 77 12.65 -19.09 13.08
N LYS A 78 12.86 -18.18 14.04
CA LYS A 78 12.23 -18.19 15.38
C LYS A 78 10.73 -17.92 15.34
N ARG A 79 10.22 -17.23 14.32
CA ARG A 79 8.78 -17.12 14.06
C ARG A 79 8.31 -18.36 13.32
N THR A 80 7.79 -19.35 14.04
CA THR A 80 7.08 -20.48 13.44
C THR A 80 5.86 -19.95 12.67
N PHE A 81 6.02 -19.72 11.36
CA PHE A 81 4.93 -19.27 10.51
C PHE A 81 3.95 -20.42 10.34
N ARG A 82 2.76 -20.29 10.93
CA ARG A 82 1.66 -21.23 10.66
C ARG A 82 1.28 -21.05 9.20
N LYS A 83 1.39 -22.12 8.40
CA LYS A 83 0.89 -22.15 7.03
C LYS A 83 -0.61 -21.85 7.08
N PHE A 84 -1.01 -20.72 6.51
CA PHE A 84 -2.41 -20.33 6.49
C PHE A 84 -3.10 -21.02 5.31
N THR A 85 -4.08 -21.86 5.65
CA THR A 85 -4.95 -22.52 4.69
C THR A 85 -6.38 -22.00 4.85
N TYR A 86 -6.99 -21.47 3.80
CA TYR A 86 -8.40 -21.11 3.79
C TYR A 86 -9.19 -22.22 3.09
N ARG A 87 -10.03 -22.94 3.85
CA ARG A 87 -10.87 -24.04 3.30
C ARG A 87 -10.08 -25.07 2.49
N GLY A 88 -8.84 -25.35 2.90
CA GLY A 88 -7.95 -26.30 2.22
C GLY A 88 -7.12 -25.72 1.08
N VAL A 89 -7.18 -24.40 0.84
CA VAL A 89 -6.40 -23.70 -0.19
C VAL A 89 -5.35 -22.80 0.46
N ASP A 90 -4.13 -22.82 -0.08
CA ASP A 90 -3.01 -22.01 0.42
C ASP A 90 -3.11 -20.54 -0.01
N LEU A 91 -2.38 -19.66 0.67
CA LEU A 91 -2.37 -18.22 0.39
C LEU A 91 -1.87 -17.88 -1.03
N GLU A 92 -0.87 -18.61 -1.52
CA GLU A 92 -0.30 -18.40 -2.85
C GLU A 92 -1.35 -18.73 -3.92
N GLN A 93 -1.99 -19.89 -3.80
CA GLN A 93 -3.08 -20.32 -4.67
C GLN A 93 -4.27 -19.33 -4.63
N LEU A 94 -4.57 -18.74 -3.47
CA LEU A 94 -5.62 -17.72 -3.32
C LEU A 94 -5.34 -16.42 -4.10
N LEU A 95 -4.07 -16.09 -4.34
CA LEU A 95 -3.69 -14.88 -5.09
C LEU A 95 -3.81 -15.08 -6.59
N ASP A 96 -3.57 -16.31 -7.07
CA ASP A 96 -3.59 -16.65 -8.50
C ASP A 96 -5.01 -16.93 -9.02
N MET A 97 -5.93 -17.31 -8.13
CA MET A 97 -7.32 -17.57 -8.51
C MET A 97 -8.08 -16.30 -8.90
N SER A 98 -9.02 -16.46 -9.83
CA SER A 98 -9.92 -15.37 -10.21
C SER A 98 -10.86 -14.99 -9.06
N PRO A 99 -11.27 -13.70 -8.95
CA PRO A 99 -12.15 -13.23 -7.88
C PRO A 99 -13.51 -13.94 -7.85
N ASP A 100 -13.98 -14.44 -9.00
CA ASP A 100 -15.25 -15.17 -9.12
C ASP A 100 -15.14 -16.60 -8.56
N GLN A 101 -14.01 -17.28 -8.79
CA GLN A 101 -13.73 -18.58 -8.18
C GLN A 101 -13.58 -18.42 -6.67
N PHE A 102 -12.85 -17.39 -6.23
CA PHE A 102 -12.72 -17.05 -4.82
C PHE A 102 -14.08 -16.79 -4.15
N ALA A 103 -14.98 -16.06 -4.81
CA ALA A 103 -16.32 -15.75 -4.29
C ALA A 103 -17.15 -17.01 -3.99
N LYS A 104 -16.98 -18.11 -4.72
CA LYS A 104 -17.71 -19.37 -4.48
C LYS A 104 -17.32 -20.04 -3.16
N MET A 105 -16.08 -19.87 -2.73
CA MET A 105 -15.56 -20.44 -1.48
C MET A 105 -15.94 -19.60 -0.25
N LEU A 106 -16.31 -18.33 -0.42
CA LEU A 106 -16.66 -17.46 0.70
C LEU A 106 -18.01 -17.83 1.34
N PRO A 107 -18.25 -17.44 2.61
CA PRO A 107 -19.56 -17.55 3.23
C PRO A 107 -20.66 -16.81 2.44
N CYS A 108 -21.91 -17.26 2.60
CA CYS A 108 -23.06 -16.80 1.82
C CYS A 108 -23.22 -15.26 1.77
N ARG A 109 -22.99 -14.56 2.89
CA ARG A 109 -23.10 -13.10 3.00
C ARG A 109 -22.10 -12.37 2.10
N MET A 110 -20.85 -12.84 2.08
CA MET A 110 -19.77 -12.26 1.27
C MET A 110 -19.96 -12.57 -0.21
N ARG A 111 -20.31 -13.83 -0.52
CA ARG A 111 -20.62 -14.27 -1.88
C ARG A 111 -21.74 -13.44 -2.50
N ARG A 112 -22.84 -13.20 -1.75
CA ARG A 112 -23.96 -12.36 -2.21
C ARG A 112 -23.52 -10.93 -2.51
N ARG A 113 -22.59 -10.38 -1.72
CA ARG A 113 -22.07 -9.03 -1.95
C ARG A 113 -21.22 -8.94 -3.21
N LEU A 114 -20.28 -9.88 -3.39
CA LEU A 114 -19.43 -9.93 -4.58
C LEU A 114 -20.26 -10.18 -5.85
N ALA A 115 -21.27 -11.06 -5.78
CA ALA A 115 -22.18 -11.32 -6.89
C ALA A 115 -23.01 -10.09 -7.33
N ARG A 116 -23.30 -9.17 -6.41
CA ARG A 116 -23.95 -7.89 -6.72
C ARG A 116 -22.97 -6.86 -7.31
N GLY A 117 -21.67 -7.13 -7.26
CA GLY A 117 -20.61 -6.25 -7.74
C GLY A 117 -20.10 -5.26 -6.69
N LEU A 118 -18.84 -4.86 -6.87
CA LEU A 118 -18.17 -3.83 -6.07
C LEU A 118 -18.46 -2.45 -6.67
N LYS A 119 -18.78 -1.46 -5.81
CA LYS A 119 -18.96 -0.07 -6.28
C LYS A 119 -17.60 0.55 -6.61
N ARG A 120 -17.59 1.63 -7.40
CA ARG A 120 -16.37 2.39 -7.77
C ARG A 120 -15.50 2.77 -6.55
N LYS A 121 -16.13 3.14 -5.43
CA LYS A 121 -15.42 3.48 -4.18
C LYS A 121 -14.57 2.31 -3.64
N HIS A 122 -15.08 1.08 -3.76
CA HIS A 122 -14.38 -0.12 -3.31
C HIS A 122 -13.21 -0.47 -4.24
N LEU A 123 -13.38 -0.32 -5.55
CA LEU A 123 -12.30 -0.51 -6.53
C LEU A 123 -11.16 0.50 -6.33
N ASN A 124 -11.50 1.77 -6.04
CA ASN A 124 -10.52 2.81 -5.72
C ASN A 124 -9.73 2.50 -4.45
N LEU A 125 -10.33 1.79 -3.49
CA LEU A 125 -9.61 1.37 -2.30
C LEU A 125 -8.57 0.30 -2.64
N ILE A 126 -8.96 -0.72 -3.42
CA ILE A 126 -8.05 -1.79 -3.86
C ILE A 126 -6.86 -1.20 -4.61
N SER A 127 -7.10 -0.31 -5.58
CA SER A 127 -6.03 0.29 -6.36
C SER A 127 -5.07 1.14 -5.52
N ARG A 128 -5.57 1.85 -4.50
CA ARG A 128 -4.73 2.59 -3.55
C ARG A 128 -3.87 1.66 -2.70
N LEU A 129 -4.41 0.53 -2.27
CA LEU A 129 -3.67 -0.47 -1.48
C LEU A 129 -2.60 -1.16 -2.33
N GLN A 130 -2.92 -1.51 -3.58
CA GLN A 130 -1.94 -2.07 -4.51
C GLN A 130 -0.78 -1.10 -4.76
N LYS A 131 -1.07 0.20 -4.92
CA LYS A 131 -0.03 1.25 -5.05
C LYS A 131 0.82 1.36 -3.78
N ALA A 132 0.20 1.36 -2.60
CA ALA A 132 0.92 1.42 -1.33
C ALA A 132 1.81 0.20 -1.10
N LYS A 133 1.36 -0.99 -1.48
CA LYS A 133 2.13 -2.24 -1.40
C LYS A 133 3.33 -2.26 -2.36
N LYS A 134 3.16 -1.73 -3.58
CA LYS A 134 4.24 -1.60 -4.57
C LYS A 134 5.29 -0.56 -4.19
N ALA A 135 4.88 0.51 -3.52
CA ALA A 135 5.79 1.59 -3.10
C ALA A 135 6.56 1.26 -1.81
N ALA A 136 6.23 0.17 -1.12
CA ALA A 136 6.87 -0.20 0.14
C ALA A 136 8.21 -0.89 -0.10
N ASN A 137 9.20 -0.59 0.75
CA ASN A 137 10.48 -1.29 0.79
C ASN A 137 10.31 -2.71 1.36
N LEU A 138 11.19 -3.64 0.98
CA LEU A 138 11.05 -5.09 1.27
C LEU A 138 10.93 -5.47 2.76
N LEU A 139 11.37 -4.60 3.67
CA LEU A 139 11.35 -4.85 5.11
C LEU A 139 10.36 -3.95 5.88
N GLU A 140 9.78 -2.96 5.20
CA GLU A 140 8.94 -1.94 5.84
C GLU A 140 7.45 -2.21 5.62
N LYS A 141 6.65 -1.78 6.61
CA LYS A 141 5.19 -1.85 6.49
C LYS A 141 4.72 -0.82 5.46
N PRO A 142 3.77 -1.17 4.57
CA PRO A 142 3.28 -0.24 3.58
C PRO A 142 2.57 0.96 4.23
N ALA A 143 2.58 2.09 3.53
CA ALA A 143 1.94 3.31 3.99
C ALA A 143 0.46 3.09 4.33
N THR A 144 0.01 3.65 5.46
CA THR A 144 -1.33 3.43 5.97
C THR A 144 -2.39 4.11 5.08
N VAL A 145 -3.36 3.35 4.57
CA VAL A 145 -4.47 3.91 3.77
C VAL A 145 -5.70 4.11 4.66
N LYS A 146 -6.14 5.36 4.81
CA LYS A 146 -7.33 5.72 5.61
C LYS A 146 -8.62 5.49 4.81
N THR A 147 -9.62 4.87 5.45
CA THR A 147 -10.88 4.49 4.82
C THR A 147 -12.07 4.65 5.75
N HIS A 148 -13.23 4.98 5.16
CA HIS A 148 -14.53 4.95 5.84
C HIS A 148 -15.37 3.74 5.44
N LEU A 149 -14.88 2.93 4.49
CA LEU A 149 -15.60 1.80 3.92
C LEU A 149 -15.53 0.59 4.86
N ARG A 150 -16.39 0.58 5.88
CA ARG A 150 -16.54 -0.55 6.81
C ARG A 150 -17.23 -1.76 6.20
N ASP A 151 -17.86 -1.56 5.05
CA ASP A 151 -18.63 -2.57 4.36
C ASP A 151 -17.73 -3.44 3.45
N MET A 152 -16.49 -3.02 3.14
CA MET A 152 -15.61 -3.78 2.24
C MET A 152 -15.23 -5.16 2.80
N VAL A 153 -15.21 -6.18 1.93
CA VAL A 153 -14.71 -7.54 2.26
C VAL A 153 -13.20 -7.56 2.09
N ILE A 154 -12.50 -8.23 3.00
CA ILE A 154 -11.06 -8.45 2.89
C ILE A 154 -10.80 -9.47 1.78
N LEU A 155 -10.12 -9.00 0.73
CA LEU A 155 -9.64 -9.79 -0.40
C LEU A 155 -8.21 -10.29 -0.14
N PRO A 156 -7.79 -11.42 -0.75
CA PRO A 156 -6.44 -11.97 -0.57
C PRO A 156 -5.35 -10.98 -1.01
N GLU A 157 -5.61 -10.13 -2.00
CA GLU A 157 -4.66 -9.08 -2.45
C GLU A 157 -4.29 -8.08 -1.35
N MET A 158 -5.19 -7.84 -0.39
CA MET A 158 -5.03 -6.83 0.67
C MET A 158 -4.14 -7.34 1.82
N VAL A 159 -3.78 -8.63 1.83
CA VAL A 159 -2.96 -9.22 2.89
C VAL A 159 -1.58 -8.54 2.94
N GLY A 160 -1.17 -8.19 4.16
CA GLY A 160 0.06 -7.45 4.44
C GLY A 160 -0.07 -5.92 4.29
N SER A 161 -1.25 -5.40 3.92
CA SER A 161 -1.48 -3.95 3.89
C SER A 161 -1.92 -3.41 5.26
N VAL A 162 -1.62 -2.14 5.53
CA VAL A 162 -2.09 -1.44 6.74
C VAL A 162 -3.25 -0.51 6.39
N ILE A 163 -4.42 -0.77 6.99
CA ILE A 163 -5.65 -0.03 6.71
C ILE A 163 -6.09 0.72 7.96
N GLY A 164 -6.31 2.02 7.82
CA GLY A 164 -6.97 2.83 8.84
C GLY A 164 -8.49 2.76 8.65
N ILE A 165 -9.19 2.03 9.51
CA ILE A 165 -10.65 1.89 9.46
C ILE A 165 -11.28 2.95 10.36
N TYR A 166 -12.16 3.79 9.79
CA TYR A 166 -12.84 4.82 10.58
C TYR A 166 -13.89 4.22 11.51
N ASN A 167 -13.82 4.62 12.77
CA ASN A 167 -14.68 4.10 13.83
C ASN A 167 -15.86 5.03 14.19
N GLY A 168 -15.88 6.26 13.65
CA GLY A 168 -16.80 7.32 14.05
C GLY A 168 -16.11 8.48 14.80
N LYS A 169 -14.93 8.23 15.37
CA LYS A 169 -14.10 9.25 16.05
C LYS A 169 -12.65 9.23 15.59
N VAL A 170 -12.05 8.04 15.51
CA VAL A 170 -10.65 7.84 15.15
C VAL A 170 -10.52 6.79 14.05
N PHE A 171 -9.38 6.79 13.37
CA PHE A 171 -8.99 5.73 12.44
C PHE A 171 -8.20 4.66 13.19
N ASN A 172 -8.78 3.47 13.32
CA ASN A 172 -8.10 2.32 13.91
C ASN A 172 -7.17 1.74 12.85
N GLN A 173 -5.86 1.72 13.13
CA GLN A 173 -4.88 1.13 12.23
C GLN A 173 -4.87 -0.38 12.42
N THR A 174 -5.26 -1.12 11.39
CA THR A 174 -5.32 -2.59 11.39
C THR A 174 -4.40 -3.12 10.31
N GLU A 175 -3.50 -4.02 10.71
CA GLU A 175 -2.65 -4.78 9.79
C GLU A 175 -3.41 -6.02 9.34
N ILE A 176 -3.59 -6.19 8.04
CA ILE A 176 -4.39 -7.29 7.50
C ILE A 176 -3.59 -8.59 7.57
N LYS A 177 -4.00 -9.45 8.50
CA LYS A 177 -3.52 -10.83 8.64
C LYS A 177 -4.27 -11.75 7.66
N PRO A 178 -3.65 -12.87 7.22
CA PRO A 178 -4.32 -13.83 6.35
C PRO A 178 -5.56 -14.47 7.02
N GLU A 179 -5.58 -14.59 8.35
CA GLU A 179 -6.73 -15.07 9.12
C GLU A 179 -7.99 -14.21 8.97
N MET A 180 -7.85 -12.96 8.50
CA MET A 180 -8.94 -12.01 8.32
C MET A 180 -9.62 -12.12 6.95
N ILE A 181 -9.16 -13.00 6.06
CA ILE A 181 -9.75 -13.19 4.74
C ILE A 181 -11.22 -13.63 4.88
N GLY A 182 -12.10 -13.00 4.10
CA GLY A 182 -13.54 -13.32 4.10
C GLY A 182 -14.35 -12.65 5.21
N TYR A 183 -13.76 -11.76 6.01
CA TYR A 183 -14.48 -10.88 6.93
C TYR A 183 -14.69 -9.48 6.33
N TYR A 184 -15.60 -8.70 6.93
CA TYR A 184 -15.74 -7.28 6.62
C TYR A 184 -14.71 -6.45 7.40
N LEU A 185 -14.22 -5.36 6.81
CA LEU A 185 -13.37 -4.40 7.52
C LEU A 185 -14.06 -3.85 8.78
N GLY A 186 -15.38 -3.70 8.75
CA GLY A 186 -16.16 -3.19 9.88
C GLY A 186 -16.08 -4.03 11.14
N GLU A 187 -15.79 -5.34 11.04
CA GLU A 187 -15.69 -6.25 12.19
C GLU A 187 -14.46 -5.96 13.06
N PHE A 188 -13.40 -5.40 12.47
CA PHE A 188 -12.15 -5.09 13.16
C PHE A 188 -12.14 -3.71 13.84
N ALA A 189 -13.18 -2.91 13.64
CA ALA A 189 -13.32 -1.58 14.21
C ALA A 189 -14.60 -1.47 15.05
N ILE A 190 -14.42 -1.53 16.38
CA ILE A 190 -15.50 -1.45 17.37
C ILE A 190 -15.94 0.01 17.53
N THR A 191 -17.17 0.36 17.12
CA THR A 191 -17.71 1.74 17.10
C THR A 191 -17.90 2.41 18.45
N TYR A 192 -17.95 1.63 19.50
CA TYR A 192 -18.19 2.10 20.85
C TYR A 192 -17.03 1.68 21.75
N LYS A 193 -16.96 2.30 22.92
CA LYS A 193 -16.05 1.85 23.97
C LYS A 193 -16.79 0.82 24.82
N PRO A 194 -16.27 -0.41 24.96
CA PRO A 194 -16.92 -1.40 25.81
C PRO A 194 -17.02 -0.86 27.23
N VAL A 195 -18.24 -0.83 27.76
CA VAL A 195 -18.50 -0.34 29.11
C VAL A 195 -18.14 -1.46 30.08
N LYS A 196 -17.18 -1.19 30.96
CA LYS A 196 -16.94 -2.05 32.13
C LYS A 196 -17.77 -1.46 33.27
N HIS A 197 -18.78 -2.20 33.72
CA HIS A 197 -19.51 -1.81 34.93
C HIS A 197 -18.54 -1.87 36.11
N GLY A 198 -18.24 -0.71 36.68
CA GLY A 198 -17.50 -0.64 37.95
C GLY A 198 -18.39 -1.01 39.12
N ARG A 199 -17.85 -0.84 40.34
CA ARG A 199 -18.71 -0.77 41.52
C ARG A 199 -19.70 0.38 41.33
N PRO A 200 -21.00 0.19 41.65
CA PRO A 200 -21.92 1.32 41.70
C PRO A 200 -21.30 2.39 42.60
N GLY A 201 -21.12 3.60 42.08
CA GLY A 201 -20.68 4.71 42.92
C GLY A 201 -21.68 4.92 44.07
N ILE A 202 -21.21 5.41 45.22
CA ILE A 202 -22.10 5.88 46.29
C ILE A 202 -23.08 6.89 45.65
N GLY A 203 -24.38 6.58 45.67
CA GLY A 203 -25.43 7.41 45.08
C GLY A 203 -25.86 7.05 43.64
N ALA A 204 -25.30 6.01 43.01
CA ALA A 204 -25.69 5.57 41.67
C ALA A 204 -26.97 4.73 41.65
N THR A 205 -27.22 3.95 42.71
CA THR A 205 -28.48 3.21 42.91
C THR A 205 -29.34 3.90 43.97
N HIS A 206 -30.66 3.85 43.83
CA HIS A 206 -31.61 4.47 44.76
C HIS A 206 -31.40 4.04 46.22
N SER A 207 -30.89 2.82 46.46
CA SER A 207 -30.58 2.27 47.79
C SER A 207 -29.28 2.79 48.41
N SER A 208 -28.37 3.37 47.64
CA SER A 208 -27.05 3.84 48.11
C SER A 208 -27.00 5.34 48.38
N ARG A 209 -28.13 6.05 48.24
CA ARG A 209 -28.22 7.51 48.39
C ARG A 209 -28.19 7.97 49.84
N PHE A 210 -28.55 7.09 50.78
CA PHE A 210 -28.55 7.38 52.20
C PHE A 210 -27.48 6.54 52.92
N ILE A 211 -26.30 7.13 53.09
CA ILE A 211 -25.28 6.62 53.99
C ILE A 211 -25.39 7.45 55.27
N PRO A 212 -25.77 6.88 56.41
CA PRO A 212 -25.78 7.62 57.66
C PRO A 212 -24.33 7.97 58.00
N LEU A 213 -24.01 9.27 57.96
CA LEU A 213 -22.77 9.79 58.52
C LEU A 213 -22.85 9.63 60.03
N LYS A 214 -21.84 9.00 60.62
CA LYS A 214 -21.68 8.87 62.07
C LYS A 214 -20.74 9.94 62.59
#